data_AF-A0A376LPQ9-F1
#
_entry.id   AF-A0A376LPQ9-F1
#
_cell.length_a   1.000
_cell.length_b   1.000
_cell.length_c   1.000
_cell.angle_alpha   90.00
_cell.angle_beta   90.00
_cell.angle_gamma   90.00
#
_symmetry.space_group_name_H-M   'P 1'
#
loop_
_entity.id
_entity.type
_entity.pdbx_description
1 polymer ?
#
loop_
_entity_poly.entity_id
_entity_poly.type
_entity_poly.pdbx_seq_one_letter_code
_entity_poly.pdbx_strand_id
1 'polypeptide(L)' 'MPEVFRWTPQRSYSVTRKPEVSVVKLGDGYEQRQVKGINPLLDSYTLVFKGSSGRMW' A
#
# COMPACT_ATOMS: atom_id res chain seq x y z
N MET A 1 -21.48 -0.83 11.54
CA MET A 1 -20.11 -0.31 11.75
C MET A 1 -19.14 -1.39 11.30
N PRO A 2 -18.08 -1.05 10.54
CA PRO A 2 -17.09 -2.04 10.14
C PRO A 2 -16.31 -2.54 11.36
N GLU A 3 -15.98 -3.82 11.38
CA GLU A 3 -15.08 -4.37 12.38
C GLU A 3 -13.66 -3.85 12.14
N VAL A 4 -12.99 -3.43 13.22
CA VAL A 4 -11.65 -2.84 13.16
C VAL A 4 -10.64 -3.85 13.70
N PHE A 5 -9.62 -4.13 12.89
CA PHE A 5 -8.49 -4.94 13.31
C PHE A 5 -7.59 -4.14 14.27
N ARG A 6 -7.48 -4.58 15.52
CA ARG A 6 -6.87 -3.82 16.63
C ARG A 6 -5.50 -4.32 17.08
N TRP A 7 -4.90 -5.30 16.40
CA TRP A 7 -3.62 -5.84 16.83
C TRP A 7 -2.47 -4.91 16.46
N THR A 8 -1.51 -4.76 17.37
CA THR A 8 -0.32 -3.94 17.14
C THR A 8 0.68 -4.70 16.25
N PRO A 9 1.10 -4.14 15.10
CA PRO A 9 2.11 -4.74 14.24
C PRO A 9 3.52 -4.58 14.85
N GLN A 10 4.49 -5.32 14.31
CA GLN A 10 5.90 -5.19 14.71
C GLN A 10 6.49 -3.81 14.38
N ARG A 11 7.48 -3.37 15.16
CA ARG A 11 8.04 -2.00 15.18
C ARG A 11 8.83 -1.59 13.91
N SER A 12 8.68 -2.30 12.80
CA SER A 12 9.40 -2.06 11.54
C SER A 12 8.46 -2.07 10.33
N TYR A 13 7.25 -1.54 10.50
CA TYR A 13 6.34 -1.36 9.37
C TYR A 13 6.76 -0.15 8.53
N SER A 14 6.47 -0.23 7.24
CA SER A 14 6.71 0.86 6.29
C SER A 14 5.37 1.37 5.75
N VAL A 15 5.23 2.69 5.66
CA VAL A 15 4.11 3.34 4.99
C VAL A 15 4.63 3.95 3.69
N THR A 16 4.01 3.60 2.57
CA THR A 16 4.33 4.17 1.27
C THR A 16 3.09 4.78 0.65
N ARG A 17 3.24 5.97 0.07
CA ARG A 17 2.19 6.65 -0.69
C ARG A 17 2.72 6.83 -2.11
N LYS A 18 2.16 6.08 -3.06
CA LYS A 18 2.54 6.17 -4.47
C LYS A 18 1.30 6.59 -5.27
N PRO A 19 1.35 7.72 -6.00
CA PRO A 19 0.23 8.14 -6.82
C PRO A 19 0.01 7.13 -7.96
N GLU A 20 -1.20 6.61 -8.07
CA GLU A 20 -1.57 5.76 -9.20
C GLU A 20 -1.79 6.64 -10.43
N VAL A 21 -0.92 6.47 -11.43
CA VAL A 21 -0.96 7.21 -12.69
C VAL A 21 -1.02 6.24 -13.85
N SER A 22 -1.90 6.51 -14.81
CA SER A 22 -1.89 5.87 -16.11
C SER A 22 -0.99 6.68 -17.04
N VAL A 23 -0.04 6.00 -17.68
CA VAL A 23 0.84 6.60 -18.70
C VAL A 23 0.45 6.04 -20.06
N VAL A 24 0.02 6.90 -20.95
CA VAL A 24 -0.24 6.54 -22.35
C VAL A 24 0.94 7.05 -23.18
N LYS A 25 1.61 6.15 -23.89
CA LYS A 25 2.68 6.49 -24.83
C LYS A 25 2.06 6.63 -26.22
N LEU A 26 2.22 7.79 -26.83
CA LEU A 26 1.59 8.13 -28.10
C LEU A 26 2.42 7.73 -29.33
N GLY A 27 3.62 7.17 -29.14
CA GLY A 27 4.51 6.72 -30.22
C GLY A 27 5.49 7.78 -30.71
N ASP A 28 5.15 9.07 -30.58
CA ASP A 28 5.94 10.19 -31.09
C ASP A 28 6.92 10.79 -30.07
N GLY A 29 7.32 10.00 -29.07
CA GLY A 29 8.13 10.46 -27.94
C GLY A 29 7.38 11.26 -26.86
N TYR A 30 6.08 11.52 -27.07
CA TYR A 30 5.23 12.14 -26.07
C TYR A 30 4.54 11.10 -25.18
N GLU A 31 4.53 11.41 -23.88
CA GLU A 31 3.80 10.66 -22.87
C GLU A 31 2.74 11.55 -22.23
N GLN A 32 1.51 11.04 -22.14
CA GLN A 32 0.45 11.68 -21.36
C GLN A 32 0.30 10.94 -20.03
N ARG A 33 0.38 11.69 -18.92
CA ARG A 33 0.14 11.17 -17.58
C ARG A 33 -1.23 11.61 -17.10
N GLN A 34 -2.08 10.66 -16.78
CA GLN A 34 -3.37 10.93 -16.16
C GLN A 34 -3.44 10.28 -14.79
N VAL A 35 -4.02 11.01 -13.84
CA VAL A 35 -4.35 10.51 -12.51
C VAL A 35 -5.38 9.39 -12.66
N LYS A 36 -5.11 8.21 -12.10
CA LYS A 36 -6.03 7.07 -12.21
C LYS A 36 -7.10 7.16 -11.11
N GLY A 37 -8.32 7.50 -11.52
CA GLY A 37 -9.48 7.59 -10.63
C GLY A 37 -9.46 8.78 -9.67
N ILE A 38 -10.40 8.77 -8.71
CA ILE A 38 -10.63 9.87 -7.75
C ILE A 38 -9.64 9.82 -6.57
N ASN A 39 -9.17 8.62 -6.18
CA ASN A 39 -8.25 8.40 -5.07
C ASN A 39 -6.90 7.84 -5.53
N PRO A 40 -6.06 8.65 -6.20
CA PRO A 40 -4.77 8.18 -6.69
C PRO A 40 -3.73 7.98 -5.60
N LEU A 41 -3.91 8.60 -4.42
CA LEU A 41 -2.94 8.63 -3.34
C LEU A 41 -3.43 7.76 -2.19
N LEU A 42 -3.38 6.45 -2.39
CA LEU A 42 -3.68 5.47 -1.35
C LEU A 42 -2.42 5.20 -0.52
N ASP A 43 -2.59 5.21 0.80
CA ASP A 43 -1.56 4.80 1.74
C ASP A 43 -1.46 3.27 1.76
N SER A 44 -0.27 2.75 1.48
CA SER A 44 0.03 1.33 1.53
C SER A 44 0.89 1.03 2.76
N TYR A 45 0.46 0.06 3.56
CA TYR A 45 1.07 -0.32 4.81
C TYR A 45 1.64 -1.75 4.71
N THR A 46 2.94 -1.91 4.94
CA THR A 46 3.57 -3.22 5.06
C THR A 46 3.63 -3.61 6.54
N LEU A 47 2.67 -4.41 6.99
CA LEU A 47 2.55 -4.84 8.39
C LEU A 47 2.99 -6.30 8.55
N VAL A 48 3.72 -6.60 9.64
CA VAL A 48 4.10 -7.97 10.00
C VAL A 48 3.58 -8.29 11.39
N PHE A 49 2.89 -9.43 11.51
CA PHE A 49 2.38 -9.99 12.75
C PHE A 49 3.01 -11.37 12.96
N LYS A 50 3.84 -11.54 13.99
CA LYS A 50 4.29 -12.87 14.43
C LYS A 50 3.62 -13.16 15.76
N GLY A 51 2.86 -14.24 15.82
CA GLY A 51 2.37 -14.78 17.08
C GLY A 51 3.53 -15.43 17.84
N SER A 52 3.65 -15.18 19.13
CA SER A 52 4.48 -16.00 19.99
C SER A 52 3.78 -17.36 20.17
N SER A 53 3.94 -18.26 19.20
CA SER A 53 3.72 -19.68 19.47
C SER A 53 4.89 -20.14 20.34
N GLY A 54 4.80 -19.83 21.64
CA GLY A 54 5.65 -20.42 22.65
C GLY A 54 5.23 -21.86 22.84
N ARG A 55 5.63 -22.76 21.93
CA ARG A 55 5.68 -24.18 22.22
C ARG A 55 7.13 -24.61 22.14
N MET A 56 7.81 -24.44 23.27
CA MET A 56 9.04 -25.14 23.57
C MET A 56 8.61 -26.40 24.33
N TRP A 57 8.58 -27.53 23.62
CA TRP A 57 8.78 -28.86 24.19
C TRP A 57 9.77 -29.57 23.28
#